data_AF-A0A101EAN3-F1
#
_entry.id   AF-A0A101EAN3-F1
#
_cell.length_a   1.000
_cell.length_b   1.000
_cell.length_c   1.000
_cell.angle_alpha   90.00
_cell.angle_beta   90.00
_cell.angle_gamma   90.00
#
_symmetry.space_group_name_H-M   'P 1'
#
loop_
_entity.id
_entity.type
_entity.pdbx_description
1 polymer ?
#
loop_
_entity_poly.entity_id
_entity_poly.type
_entity_poly.pdbx_seq_one_letter_code
_entity_poly.pdbx_strand_id
1 'polypeptide(L)'
;MLIQACPYYTMFPIDFPLEHLKNARPGEWVLDPFCGRGTTLYAARLLGLPASGVDVSPIAAAISDAVLAGASPEQVVKACGQILSSRSAPVDVPEGEFWELAYHRETLEEVCRLREASYTARTATPAASCASSSSAASTAL
;
A
#
# COMPACT_ATOMS: atom_id res chain seq x y z
N MET A 1 -9.42 7.45 1.96
CA MET A 1 -10.11 6.47 1.08
C MET A 1 -9.10 5.77 0.17
N LEU A 2 -8.40 4.73 0.66
CA LEU A 2 -7.50 3.88 -0.14
C LEU A 2 -8.25 2.72 -0.84
N ILE A 3 -9.58 2.67 -0.69
CA ILE A 3 -10.41 1.48 -0.92
C ILE A 3 -10.77 1.26 -2.42
N GLN A 4 -10.63 2.27 -3.29
CA GLN A 4 -11.15 2.20 -4.66
C GLN A 4 -10.14 1.76 -5.73
N ALA A 5 -8.83 1.69 -5.43
CA ALA A 5 -7.82 1.46 -6.46
C ALA A 5 -7.76 0.00 -6.97
N CYS A 6 -8.28 -0.97 -6.21
CA CYS A 6 -8.30 -2.37 -6.60
C CYS A 6 -9.58 -3.07 -6.11
N PRO A 7 -10.56 -3.36 -7.00
CA PRO A 7 -11.81 -3.96 -6.59
C PRO A 7 -11.60 -5.45 -6.28
N TYR A 8 -11.29 -5.74 -5.00
CA TYR A 8 -11.52 -7.06 -4.42
C TYR A 8 -12.87 -7.00 -3.71
N TYR A 9 -13.87 -7.62 -4.34
CA TYR A 9 -15.26 -7.61 -3.87
C TYR A 9 -15.39 -8.38 -2.54
N THR A 10 -16.51 -8.20 -1.83
CA THR A 10 -16.79 -8.79 -0.50
C THR A 10 -15.89 -8.31 0.65
N MET A 11 -15.91 -6.99 0.93
CA MET A 11 -15.35 -6.41 2.17
C MET A 11 -16.47 -6.14 3.19
N PHE A 12 -16.13 -6.09 4.48
CA PHE A 12 -16.93 -5.36 5.47
C PHE A 12 -16.42 -3.91 5.65
N PRO A 13 -17.27 -2.98 6.13
CA PRO A 13 -16.87 -1.62 6.48
C PRO A 13 -15.81 -1.60 7.59
N ILE A 14 -14.92 -0.60 7.60
CA ILE A 14 -13.82 -0.50 8.58
C ILE A 14 -14.30 -0.37 10.03
N ASP A 15 -15.51 0.15 10.26
CA ASP A 15 -16.08 0.27 11.60
C ASP A 15 -16.36 -1.10 12.23
N PHE A 16 -16.66 -2.11 11.42
CA PHE A 16 -16.90 -3.48 11.90
C PHE A 16 -15.71 -4.04 12.70
N PRO A 17 -14.49 -4.18 12.14
CA PRO A 17 -13.36 -4.70 12.89
C PRO A 17 -12.90 -3.74 14.00
N LEU A 18 -13.03 -2.41 13.82
CA LEU A 18 -12.68 -1.45 14.87
C LEU A 18 -13.53 -1.67 16.13
N GLU A 19 -14.84 -1.86 15.98
CA GLU A 19 -15.74 -2.14 17.11
C GLU A 19 -15.42 -3.47 17.81
N HIS A 20 -14.97 -4.49 17.06
CA HIS A 20 -14.59 -5.79 17.63
C HIS A 20 -13.22 -5.75 18.32
N LEU A 21 -12.31 -4.90 17.86
CA LEU A 21 -10.94 -4.79 18.38
C LEU A 21 -10.77 -3.70 19.46
N LYS A 22 -11.78 -2.85 19.69
CA LYS A 22 -11.67 -1.69 20.61
C LYS A 22 -11.25 -2.00 22.05
N ASN A 23 -11.55 -3.22 22.53
CA ASN A 23 -11.22 -3.67 23.88
C ASN A 23 -9.96 -4.53 23.93
N ALA A 24 -9.26 -4.73 22.81
CA ALA A 24 -8.03 -5.49 22.77
C ALA A 24 -6.95 -4.79 23.58
N ARG A 25 -6.14 -5.58 24.28
CA ARG A 25 -5.03 -5.07 25.11
C ARG A 25 -3.79 -4.87 24.25
N PRO A 26 -2.93 -3.90 24.61
CA PRO A 26 -1.62 -3.76 23.97
C PRO A 26 -0.85 -5.09 23.97
N GLY A 27 -0.39 -5.51 22.79
CA GLY A 27 0.34 -6.76 22.60
C GLY A 27 -0.52 -8.00 22.31
N GLU A 28 -1.86 -7.90 22.37
CA GLU A 28 -2.72 -8.98 21.87
C GLU A 28 -2.67 -9.07 20.35
N TRP A 29 -2.64 -10.30 19.83
CA TRP A 29 -2.49 -10.56 18.41
C TRP A 29 -3.84 -10.70 17.72
N VAL A 30 -3.94 -10.09 16.53
CA VAL A 30 -5.08 -10.26 15.62
C VAL A 30 -4.68 -11.25 14.53
N LEU A 31 -5.46 -12.32 14.37
CA LEU A 31 -5.29 -13.28 13.29
C LEU A 31 -6.53 -13.28 12.40
N ASP A 32 -6.31 -13.07 11.10
CA ASP A 32 -7.36 -13.16 10.09
C ASP A 32 -7.05 -14.25 9.04
N PRO A 33 -7.64 -15.45 9.14
CA PRO A 33 -7.34 -16.56 8.24
C PRO A 33 -7.96 -16.43 6.84
N PHE A 34 -8.76 -15.39 6.60
CA PHE A 34 -9.39 -15.08 5.32
C PHE A 34 -9.31 -13.57 5.08
N CYS A 35 -8.09 -13.04 5.14
CA CYS A 35 -7.88 -11.61 5.29
C CYS A 35 -8.35 -10.77 4.10
N GLY A 36 -8.55 -11.40 2.93
CA GLY A 36 -8.96 -10.70 1.72
C GLY A 36 -7.99 -9.57 1.43
N ARG A 37 -8.53 -8.37 1.26
CA ARG A 37 -7.74 -7.13 1.06
C ARG A 37 -7.32 -6.43 2.36
N GLY A 38 -7.39 -7.13 3.50
CA GLY A 38 -6.74 -6.72 4.75
C GLY A 38 -7.53 -5.73 5.62
N THR A 39 -8.86 -5.64 5.52
CA THR A 39 -9.63 -4.67 6.35
C THR A 39 -9.42 -4.91 7.85
N THR A 40 -9.40 -6.16 8.32
CA THR A 40 -9.08 -6.51 9.72
C THR A 40 -7.66 -6.08 10.10
N LEU A 41 -6.68 -6.38 9.25
CA LEU A 41 -5.28 -6.08 9.50
C LEU A 41 -5.04 -4.57 9.53
N TYR A 42 -5.72 -3.82 8.66
CA TYR A 42 -5.67 -2.37 8.64
C TYR A 42 -6.28 -1.77 9.92
N ALA A 43 -7.43 -2.29 10.39
CA ALA A 43 -7.99 -1.88 11.67
C ALA A 43 -7.05 -2.17 12.85
N ALA A 44 -6.44 -3.36 12.88
CA ALA A 44 -5.46 -3.71 13.90
C ALA A 44 -4.25 -2.77 13.88
N ARG A 45 -3.74 -2.42 12.69
CA ARG A 45 -2.67 -1.42 12.51
C ARG A 45 -3.08 -0.05 13.06
N LEU A 46 -4.30 0.42 12.78
CA LEU A 46 -4.80 1.70 13.30
C LEU A 46 -4.86 1.73 14.83
N LEU A 47 -5.12 0.58 15.46
CA LEU A 47 -5.16 0.42 16.92
C LEU A 47 -3.79 0.07 17.54
N GLY A 48 -2.73 -0.01 16.73
CA GLY A 48 -1.38 -0.38 17.21
C GLY A 48 -1.24 -1.83 17.67
N LEU A 49 -2.12 -2.72 17.19
CA LEU A 49 -2.10 -4.14 17.52
C LEU A 49 -1.22 -4.92 16.54
N PRO A 50 -0.41 -5.90 17.01
CA PRO A 50 0.24 -6.85 16.11
C PRO A 50 -0.82 -7.70 15.41
N ALA A 51 -0.64 -7.92 14.11
CA ALA A 51 -1.59 -8.66 13.30
C ALA A 51 -0.91 -9.52 12.23
N SER A 52 -1.54 -10.63 11.88
CA SER A 52 -1.18 -11.48 10.76
C SER A 52 -2.44 -11.94 10.04
N GLY A 53 -2.38 -12.07 8.72
CA GLY A 53 -3.49 -12.61 7.95
C GLY A 53 -3.02 -13.49 6.81
N VAL A 54 -3.92 -14.39 6.41
CA VAL A 54 -3.70 -15.36 5.35
C VAL A 54 -4.87 -15.28 4.39
N ASP A 55 -4.59 -15.41 3.10
CA ASP A 55 -5.61 -15.59 2.07
C ASP A 55 -5.06 -16.57 1.01
N VAL A 56 -5.95 -17.38 0.43
CA VAL A 56 -5.57 -18.31 -0.64
C VAL A 56 -5.33 -17.57 -1.96
N SER A 57 -5.94 -16.40 -2.13
CA SER A 57 -5.78 -15.59 -3.32
C SER A 57 -4.49 -14.76 -3.20
N PRO A 58 -3.50 -14.99 -4.09
CA PRO A 58 -2.29 -14.16 -4.10
C PRO A 58 -2.58 -12.69 -4.43
N ILE A 59 -3.69 -12.42 -5.13
CA ILE A 59 -4.16 -11.06 -5.42
C ILE A 59 -4.63 -10.39 -4.14
N ALA A 60 -5.42 -11.08 -3.32
CA ALA A 60 -5.91 -10.56 -2.03
C ALA A 60 -4.74 -10.21 -1.10
N ALA A 61 -3.78 -11.14 -0.96
CA ALA A 61 -2.57 -10.95 -0.18
C ALA A 61 -1.76 -9.73 -0.67
N ALA A 62 -1.53 -9.59 -1.98
CA ALA A 62 -0.80 -8.45 -2.53
C ALA A 62 -1.51 -7.10 -2.31
N ILE A 63 -2.84 -7.08 -2.37
CA ILE A 63 -3.62 -5.88 -2.04
C ILE A 63 -3.51 -5.56 -0.55
N SER A 64 -3.64 -6.57 0.32
CA SER A 64 -3.48 -6.42 1.77
C SER A 64 -2.10 -5.84 2.11
N ASP A 65 -1.03 -6.37 1.53
CA ASP A 65 0.33 -5.86 1.71
C ASP A 65 0.45 -4.39 1.29
N ALA A 66 -0.14 -4.02 0.15
CA ALA A 66 -0.14 -2.64 -0.32
C ALA A 66 -0.95 -1.69 0.57
N VAL A 67 -2.07 -2.13 1.14
CA VAL A 67 -2.88 -1.36 2.10
C VAL A 67 -2.16 -1.20 3.43
N LEU A 68 -1.42 -2.23 3.84
CA LEU A 68 -0.64 -2.24 5.08
C LEU A 68 0.69 -1.50 4.94
N ALA A 69 1.19 -1.29 3.72
CA ALA A 69 2.33 -0.44 3.47
C ALA A 69 2.09 0.97 4.06
N GLY A 70 3.11 1.53 4.66
CA GLY A 70 3.09 2.88 5.22
C GLY A 70 3.99 3.79 4.42
N ALA A 71 3.46 4.94 3.99
CA ALA A 71 4.25 6.07 3.50
C ALA A 71 3.58 7.36 3.97
N SER A 72 4.38 8.34 4.38
CA SER A 72 3.88 9.69 4.62
C SER A 72 3.64 10.40 3.28
N PRO A 73 2.70 11.36 3.21
CA PRO A 73 2.50 12.17 1.99
C PRO A 73 3.80 12.81 1.49
N GLU A 74 4.66 13.26 2.39
CA GLU A 74 5.95 13.89 2.06
C GLU A 74 6.91 12.89 1.43
N GLN A 75 6.94 11.65 1.92
CA GLN A 75 7.75 10.57 1.32
C GLN A 75 7.27 10.25 -0.09
N VAL A 76 5.95 10.19 -0.30
CA VAL A 76 5.36 9.96 -1.63
C VAL A 76 5.71 11.10 -2.58
N VAL A 77 5.49 12.35 -2.18
CA VAL A 77 5.80 13.53 -3.00
C VAL A 77 7.30 13.59 -3.34
N LYS A 78 8.17 13.32 -2.36
CA LYS A 78 9.62 13.26 -2.58
C LYS A 78 10.00 12.17 -3.58
N ALA A 79 9.45 10.97 -3.45
CA ALA A 79 9.72 9.86 -4.36
C ALA A 79 9.25 10.19 -5.79
N CYS A 80 8.04 10.74 -5.94
CA CYS A 80 7.54 11.20 -7.24
C CYS A 80 8.46 12.27 -7.83
N GLY A 81 8.86 13.28 -7.05
CA GLY A 81 9.78 14.32 -7.51
C GLY A 81 11.12 13.76 -8.00
N GLN A 82 11.66 12.76 -7.32
CA GLN A 82 12.89 12.07 -7.73
C GLN A 82 12.72 11.30 -9.04
N ILE A 83 11.60 10.58 -9.20
CA ILE A 83 11.28 9.84 -10.43
C ILE A 83 11.12 10.82 -11.61
N LEU A 84 10.35 11.89 -11.42
CA LEU A 84 10.09 12.87 -12.48
C LEU A 84 11.33 13.69 -12.85
N SER A 85 12.26 13.90 -11.92
CA SER A 85 13.55 14.55 -12.18
C SER A 85 14.54 13.66 -12.94
N SER A 86 14.29 12.35 -13.03
CA SER A 86 15.13 11.46 -13.81
C SER A 86 14.98 11.80 -15.30
N ARG A 87 16.11 11.97 -16.01
CA ARG A 87 16.13 12.28 -17.45
C ARG A 87 15.75 11.07 -18.34
N SER A 88 15.29 9.98 -17.74
CA SER A 88 14.90 8.77 -18.47
C SER A 88 13.56 9.01 -19.15
N ALA A 89 13.54 8.92 -20.47
CA ALA A 89 12.28 8.89 -21.20
C ALA A 89 11.53 7.58 -20.84
N PRO A 90 10.19 7.64 -20.67
CA PRO A 90 9.39 6.43 -20.52
C PRO A 90 9.51 5.56 -21.78
N VAL A 91 9.53 4.25 -21.59
CA VAL A 91 9.73 3.27 -22.67
C VAL A 91 8.44 2.99 -23.44
N ASP A 92 7.30 2.96 -22.74
CA ASP A 92 6.00 2.56 -23.29
C ASP A 92 4.99 3.72 -23.20
N VAL A 93 5.09 4.70 -24.10
CA VAL A 93 4.11 5.80 -24.15
C VAL A 93 2.98 5.41 -25.10
N PRO A 94 1.72 5.35 -24.64
CA PRO A 94 0.61 5.00 -25.52
C PRO A 94 0.31 6.15 -26.49
N GLU A 95 -0.01 5.78 -27.74
CA GLU A 95 -0.31 6.72 -28.82
C GLU A 95 -1.79 6.67 -29.24
N GLY A 96 -2.24 7.72 -29.93
CA GLY A 96 -3.57 7.80 -30.54
C GLY A 96 -4.41 8.95 -30.01
N GLU A 97 -5.48 9.26 -30.75
CA GLU A 97 -6.35 10.42 -30.54
C GLU A 97 -6.86 10.56 -29.10
N PHE A 98 -7.22 9.44 -28.46
CA PHE A 98 -7.66 9.46 -27.06
C PHE A 98 -6.60 10.07 -26.12
N TRP A 99 -5.34 9.65 -26.25
CA TRP A 99 -4.27 10.08 -25.35
C TRP A 99 -3.86 11.52 -25.60
N GLU A 100 -3.87 11.94 -26.87
CA GLU A 100 -3.61 13.32 -27.30
C GLU A 100 -4.67 14.30 -26.79
N LEU A 101 -5.94 13.87 -26.71
CA LEU A 101 -7.03 14.67 -26.15
C LEU A 101 -7.09 14.62 -24.62
N ALA A 102 -6.72 13.48 -24.02
CA ALA A 102 -6.84 13.27 -22.58
C ALA A 102 -5.70 13.91 -21.77
N TYR A 103 -4.50 14.04 -22.34
CA TYR A 103 -3.32 14.53 -21.64
C TYR A 103 -2.50 15.48 -22.50
N HIS A 104 -1.88 16.48 -21.85
CA HIS A 104 -0.75 17.16 -22.47
C HIS A 104 0.41 16.17 -22.63
N ARG A 105 1.19 16.27 -23.71
CA ARG A 105 2.29 15.36 -24.02
C ARG A 105 3.25 15.18 -22.83
N GLU A 106 3.68 16.27 -22.21
CA GLU A 106 4.60 16.22 -21.07
C GLU A 106 3.98 15.48 -19.87
N THR A 107 2.69 15.72 -19.58
CA THR A 107 1.97 15.04 -18.50
C THR A 107 1.83 13.55 -18.77
N LEU A 108 1.56 13.15 -20.02
CA LEU A 108 1.49 11.74 -20.40
C LEU A 108 2.84 11.06 -20.18
N GLU A 109 3.94 11.70 -20.58
CA GLU A 109 5.29 11.19 -20.35
C GLU A 109 5.61 11.06 -18.84
N GLU A 110 5.24 12.05 -18.03
CA GLU A 110 5.41 12.02 -16.57
C GLU A 110 4.63 10.88 -15.90
N VAL A 111 3.37 10.68 -16.29
CA VAL A 111 2.53 9.56 -15.81
C VAL A 111 3.17 8.22 -16.19
N CYS A 112 3.68 8.08 -17.41
CA CYS A 112 4.34 6.85 -17.85
C CYS A 112 5.64 6.59 -17.07
N ARG A 113 6.44 7.62 -16.75
CA ARG A 113 7.63 7.46 -15.89
C ARG A 113 7.26 6.96 -14.49
N LEU A 114 6.23 7.53 -13.88
CA LEU A 114 5.75 7.09 -12.56
C LEU A 114 5.27 5.64 -12.58
N ARG A 115 4.55 5.25 -13.64
CA ARG A 115 4.09 3.87 -13.86
C ARG A 115 5.27 2.90 -13.96
N GLU A 116 6.24 3.19 -14.82
CA GLU A 116 7.39 2.30 -15.06
C GLU A 116 8.28 2.16 -13.83
N ALA A 117 8.58 3.26 -13.14
CA ALA A 117 9.35 3.24 -11.90
C ALA A 117 8.68 2.38 -10.81
N SER A 118 7.35 2.38 -10.75
CA SER A 118 6.56 1.57 -9.81
C SER A 118 6.64 0.06 -10.09
N TYR A 119 6.97 -0.34 -11.33
CA TYR A 119 7.22 -1.74 -11.67
C TYR A 119 8.64 -2.17 -11.29
N THR A 120 9.64 -1.35 -11.56
CA THR A 120 11.05 -1.66 -11.24
C THR A 120 11.31 -1.72 -9.73
N ALA A 121 10.62 -0.90 -8.93
CA ALA A 121 10.77 -0.93 -7.47
C ALA A 121 10.35 -2.27 -6.84
N ARG A 122 9.43 -3.03 -7.47
CA ARG A 122 8.97 -4.34 -6.96
C ARG A 122 9.96 -5.48 -7.18
N THR A 123 10.85 -5.38 -8.16
CA THR A 123 11.82 -6.47 -8.45
C THR A 123 13.01 -6.48 -7.49
N ALA A 124 13.13 -5.48 -6.61
CA ALA A 124 14.26 -5.32 -5.69
C ALA A 124 13.96 -5.69 -4.22
N THR A 125 12.72 -6.07 -3.88
CA THR A 125 12.35 -6.40 -2.49
C THR A 125 11.85 -7.84 -2.41
N PRO A 126 12.58 -8.77 -1.74
CA PRO A 126 11.96 -10.01 -1.29
C PRO A 126 10.84 -9.65 -0.32
N ALA A 127 9.70 -10.35 -0.43
CA ALA A 127 8.54 -10.24 0.45
C ALA A 127 8.93 -9.80 1.86
N ALA A 128 8.47 -8.62 2.27
CA ALA A 128 8.78 -8.06 3.56
C ALA A 128 8.36 -9.07 4.64
N SER A 129 9.37 -9.70 5.24
CA SER A 129 9.21 -10.33 6.53
C SER A 129 8.72 -9.23 7.48
N CYS A 130 7.47 -9.33 7.92
CA CYS A 130 7.05 -8.74 9.18
C CYS A 130 7.79 -9.46 10.32
N ALA A 131 9.11 -9.27 10.40
CA ALA A 131 9.85 -9.41 11.63
C ALA A 131 9.70 -8.08 12.34
N SER A 132 8.86 -8.06 13.36
CA SER A 132 8.75 -7.01 14.35
C SER A 132 10.14 -6.51 14.76
N SER A 133 10.48 -5.26 14.41
CA SER A 133 11.52 -4.54 15.11
C SER A 133 11.00 -4.17 16.49
N SER A 134 11.39 -4.96 17.49
CA SER A 134 11.37 -4.56 18.88
C SER A 134 12.36 -3.40 19.07
N SER A 135 11.91 -2.15 18.91
CA SER A 135 12.63 -1.02 19.49
C SER A 135 12.12 -0.80 20.91
N ALA A 136 12.92 -1.21 21.88
CA ALA A 136 12.76 -0.82 23.28
C ALA A 136 12.70 0.71 23.39
N ALA A 137 11.54 1.25 23.73
CA ALA A 137 11.45 2.57 24.33
C ALA A 137 11.79 2.42 25.82
N SER A 138 13.08 2.57 26.14
CA SER A 138 13.56 2.81 27.50
C SER A 138 14.03 4.26 27.60
N THR A 139 13.34 5.01 28.46
CA THR A 139 13.84 6.03 29.40
C THR A 139 14.69 7.19 28.86
N ALA A 140 14.13 8.42 28.93
CA ALA A 140 14.66 9.55 29.72
C ALA A 140 14.16 10.90 29.18
N LEU A 141 13.13 11.47 29.83
CA LEU A 141 13.18 12.75 30.57
C LEU A 141 11.92 12.85 31.43
#